data_AF-A0AA51F578-F1
#
_entry.id   AF-A0AA51F578-F1
#
_cell.length_a   1.000
_cell.length_b   1.000
_cell.length_c   1.000
_cell.angle_alpha   90.00
_cell.angle_beta   90.00
_cell.angle_gamma   90.00
#
_symmetry.space_group_name_H-M   'P 1'
#
loop_
_entity.id
_entity.type
_entity.pdbx_description
1 polymer ?
#
loop_
_entity_poly.entity_id
_entity_poly.type
_entity_poly.pdbx_seq_one_letter_code
_entity_poly.pdbx_strand_id
1 'polypeptide(L)'
;ENDVAAIDINMGCPKEFSVKGGMGVALMQNIDNACSILTKLVDNLSIPVTCKIRILDTPEETYEIVKKLVSTGIKAIAIHGRTRDERPQHPVKVDVIQYVAERISIPV
;
A
#
# COMPACT_ATOMS: atom_id res chain seq x y z
N GLU A 1 -15.20 5.50 -12.94
CA GLU A 1 -15.77 4.19 -12.58
C GLU A 1 -16.57 3.51 -13.70
N ASN A 2 -16.99 4.24 -14.73
CA ASN A 2 -17.83 3.68 -15.81
C ASN A 2 -17.12 2.68 -16.76
N ASP A 3 -15.78 2.69 -16.80
CA ASP A 3 -14.99 1.90 -17.77
C ASP A 3 -13.94 0.99 -17.11
N VAL A 4 -13.83 1.02 -15.78
CA VAL A 4 -12.84 0.24 -15.02
C VAL A 4 -13.50 -0.46 -13.85
N ALA A 5 -13.05 -1.67 -13.56
CA ALA A 5 -13.62 -2.49 -12.48
C ALA A 5 -13.16 -2.06 -11.08
N ALA A 6 -12.01 -1.39 -10.97
CA ALA A 6 -11.42 -0.96 -9.71
C ALA A 6 -10.39 0.17 -9.93
N ILE A 7 -10.03 0.85 -8.85
CA ILE A 7 -8.92 1.81 -8.80
C ILE A 7 -7.84 1.28 -7.84
N ASP A 8 -6.58 1.32 -8.24
CA ASP A 8 -5.43 1.00 -7.38
C ASP A 8 -4.55 2.23 -7.18
N ILE A 9 -4.11 2.44 -5.94
CA ILE A 9 -3.23 3.54 -5.57
C ILE A 9 -1.80 3.04 -5.38
N ASN A 10 -0.90 3.57 -6.21
CA ASN A 10 0.52 3.28 -6.11
C ASN A 10 1.14 4.00 -4.90
N MET A 11 1.54 3.22 -3.91
CA MET A 11 2.29 3.65 -2.73
C MET A 11 3.66 2.96 -2.63
N GLY A 12 4.17 2.42 -3.75
CA GLY A 12 5.36 1.56 -3.77
C GLY A 12 6.47 1.97 -4.75
N CYS A 13 6.23 2.95 -5.63
CA CYS A 13 7.23 3.39 -6.60
C CYS A 13 8.37 4.17 -5.93
N PRO A 14 9.64 3.74 -6.03
CA PRO A 14 10.79 4.44 -5.44
C PRO A 14 11.48 5.40 -6.43
N LYS A 15 10.95 5.57 -7.66
CA LYS A 15 11.59 6.43 -8.66
C LYS A 15 11.56 7.88 -8.22
N GLU A 16 12.66 8.59 -8.46
CA GLU A 16 12.88 9.96 -7.95
C GLU A 16 11.76 10.94 -8.33
N PHE A 17 11.24 10.88 -9.56
CA PHE A 17 10.14 11.75 -9.99
C PHE A 17 8.86 11.53 -9.15
N SER A 18 8.59 10.29 -8.75
CA SER A 18 7.44 9.94 -7.91
C SER A 18 7.63 10.50 -6.51
N VAL A 19 8.82 10.28 -5.95
CA VAL A 19 9.16 10.71 -4.58
C VAL A 19 9.13 12.23 -4.46
N LYS A 20 9.75 12.96 -5.40
CA LYS A 20 9.73 14.43 -5.43
C LYS A 20 8.33 15.01 -5.58
N GLY A 21 7.43 14.30 -6.27
CA GLY A 21 6.02 14.68 -6.39
C GLY A 21 5.14 14.25 -5.21
N GLY A 22 5.70 13.66 -4.15
CA GLY A 22 4.91 13.16 -3.00
C GLY A 22 4.07 11.91 -3.31
N MET A 23 4.37 11.20 -4.39
CA MET A 23 3.65 10.01 -4.87
C MET A 23 4.46 8.73 -4.62
N GLY A 24 3.83 7.57 -4.76
CA GLY A 24 4.51 6.28 -4.62
C GLY A 24 4.98 6.09 -3.18
N VAL A 25 6.23 5.66 -3.00
CA VAL A 25 6.75 5.36 -1.64
C VAL A 25 6.80 6.58 -0.71
N ALA A 26 6.74 7.81 -1.24
CA ALA A 26 6.64 9.01 -0.41
C ALA A 26 5.34 9.05 0.42
N LEU A 27 4.25 8.43 -0.07
CA LEU A 27 3.01 8.28 0.69
C LEU A 27 3.22 7.38 1.92
N MET A 28 4.16 6.43 1.88
CA MET A 28 4.49 5.57 3.03
C MET A 28 5.25 6.32 4.14
N GLN A 29 5.77 7.52 3.85
CA GLN A 29 6.40 8.40 4.85
C GLN A 29 5.39 9.35 5.50
N ASN A 30 4.23 9.56 4.87
CA ASN A 30 3.13 10.38 5.39
C ASN A 30 1.82 9.61 5.30
N ILE A 31 1.62 8.74 6.28
CA ILE A 31 0.50 7.79 6.32
C ILE A 31 -0.84 8.49 6.51
N ASP A 32 -0.87 9.61 7.22
CA ASP A 32 -2.11 10.38 7.40
C ASP A 32 -2.60 10.94 6.06
N ASN A 33 -1.69 11.42 5.21
CA ASN A 33 -2.03 11.84 3.86
C ASN A 33 -2.49 10.65 2.99
N ALA A 34 -1.81 9.51 3.08
CA ALA A 34 -2.21 8.29 2.37
C ALA A 34 -3.63 7.84 2.76
N CYS A 35 -3.94 7.83 4.06
CA CYS A 35 -5.27 7.54 4.56
C CYS A 35 -6.30 8.55 4.07
N SER A 36 -5.99 9.85 4.10
CA SER A 36 -6.89 10.90 3.59
C SER A 36 -7.24 10.70 2.12
N ILE A 37 -6.27 10.32 1.29
CA ILE A 37 -6.48 10.01 -0.14
C ILE A 37 -7.39 8.79 -0.28
N LEU A 38 -7.09 7.70 0.41
CA LEU A 38 -7.87 6.46 0.31
C LEU A 38 -9.31 6.65 0.80
N THR A 39 -9.52 7.28 1.95
CA THR A 39 -10.86 7.58 2.47
C THR A 39 -11.66 8.40 1.48
N LYS A 40 -11.09 9.48 0.91
CA LYS A 40 -11.79 10.27 -0.11
C LYS A 40 -12.18 9.44 -1.34
N LEU A 41 -11.31 8.55 -1.81
CA LEU A 41 -11.61 7.70 -2.95
C LEU A 41 -12.70 6.67 -2.62
N VAL A 42 -12.59 6.01 -1.47
CA VAL A 42 -13.57 5.01 -1.00
C VAL A 42 -14.95 5.65 -0.81
N ASP A 43 -15.02 6.86 -0.25
CA ASP A 43 -16.28 7.56 0.02
C ASP A 43 -16.98 8.07 -1.26
N ASN A 44 -16.25 8.26 -2.36
CA ASN A 44 -16.75 8.92 -3.57
C ASN A 44 -16.78 8.03 -4.81
N LEU A 45 -16.33 6.78 -4.73
CA LEU A 45 -16.36 5.82 -5.83
C LEU A 45 -17.26 4.63 -5.48
N SER A 46 -18.05 4.19 -6.44
CA SER A 46 -18.90 3.00 -6.31
C SER A 46 -18.14 1.69 -6.57
N ILE A 47 -16.99 1.78 -7.24
CA ILE A 47 -16.09 0.64 -7.52
C ILE A 47 -15.03 0.45 -6.41
N PRO A 48 -14.50 -0.78 -6.24
CA PRO A 48 -13.43 -1.06 -5.29
C PRO A 48 -12.20 -0.16 -5.45
N VAL A 49 -11.71 0.33 -4.30
CA VAL A 49 -10.40 0.98 -4.19
C VAL A 49 -9.43 0.00 -3.53
N THR A 50 -8.24 -0.12 -4.10
CA THR A 50 -7.14 -0.96 -3.64
C THR A 50 -5.87 -0.13 -3.55
N CYS A 51 -4.83 -0.63 -2.88
CA CYS A 51 -3.53 0.01 -2.93
C CYS A 51 -2.38 -1.00 -3.01
N LYS A 52 -1.25 -0.54 -3.52
CA LYS A 52 -0.02 -1.32 -3.61
C LYS A 52 1.12 -0.65 -2.86
N ILE A 53 1.70 -1.36 -1.90
CA ILE A 53 2.78 -0.87 -1.04
C ILE A 53 4.10 -1.64 -1.22
N ARG A 54 5.12 -1.21 -0.49
CA ARG A 54 6.34 -1.96 -0.15
C ARG A 54 6.36 -2.22 1.35
N ILE A 55 7.06 -3.28 1.76
CA ILE A 55 7.30 -3.55 3.19
C ILE A 55 8.23 -2.48 3.80
N LEU A 56 8.16 -2.36 5.13
CA LEU A 56 9.10 -1.60 5.95
C LEU A 56 10.20 -2.53 6.51
N ASP A 57 11.00 -2.03 7.43
CA ASP A 57 12.18 -2.75 7.93
C ASP A 57 11.79 -3.96 8.79
N THR A 58 10.65 -3.89 9.48
CA THR A 58 10.12 -4.99 10.30
C THR A 58 8.70 -5.44 9.87
N PRO A 59 8.32 -6.70 10.15
CA PRO A 59 6.95 -7.17 9.97
C PRO A 59 5.92 -6.35 10.76
N GLU A 60 6.24 -5.94 11.98
CA GLU A 60 5.39 -5.17 12.87
C GLU A 60 5.12 -3.77 12.33
N GLU A 61 6.16 -3.05 11.88
CA GLU A 61 6.02 -1.74 11.25
C GLU A 61 5.17 -1.82 9.98
N THR A 62 5.42 -2.85 9.16
CA THR A 62 4.63 -3.09 7.94
C THR A 62 3.15 -3.31 8.30
N TYR A 63 2.88 -4.15 9.30
CA TYR A 63 1.53 -4.44 9.75
C TYR A 63 0.81 -3.20 10.30
N GLU A 64 1.46 -2.37 11.13
CA GLU A 64 0.84 -1.17 11.70
C GLU A 64 0.42 -0.17 10.62
N ILE A 65 1.20 -0.04 9.54
CA ILE A 65 0.80 0.78 8.39
C ILE A 65 -0.34 0.13 7.63
N VAL A 66 -0.25 -1.16 7.32
CA VAL A 66 -1.31 -1.87 6.58
C VAL A 66 -2.63 -1.78 7.33
N LYS A 67 -2.63 -1.97 8.65
CA LYS A 67 -3.81 -1.84 9.50
C LYS A 67 -4.48 -0.47 9.37
N LYS A 68 -3.71 0.62 9.33
CA LYS A 68 -4.23 1.97 9.08
C LYS A 68 -4.83 2.11 7.68
N LEU A 69 -4.16 1.60 6.65
CA LEU A 69 -4.67 1.64 5.27
C LEU A 69 -5.97 0.83 5.13
N VAL A 70 -6.04 -0.37 5.72
CA VAL A 70 -7.25 -1.21 5.74
C VAL A 70 -8.42 -0.49 6.40
N SER A 71 -8.17 0.28 7.46
CA SER A 71 -9.22 1.03 8.17
C SER A 71 -9.92 2.10 7.31
N THR A 72 -9.33 2.48 6.17
CA THR A 72 -9.93 3.44 5.23
C THR A 72 -11.03 2.83 4.35
N GLY A 73 -11.19 1.50 4.35
CA GLY A 73 -12.22 0.80 3.59
C GLY A 73 -11.77 0.23 2.24
N ILE A 74 -10.47 0.24 1.93
CA ILE A 74 -9.91 -0.44 0.75
C ILE A 74 -10.31 -1.92 0.72
N LYS A 75 -10.46 -2.47 -0.49
CA LYS A 75 -10.98 -3.83 -0.70
C LYS A 75 -9.91 -4.91 -0.81
N ALA A 76 -8.69 -4.55 -1.14
CA ALA A 76 -7.51 -5.43 -1.18
C ALA A 76 -6.23 -4.59 -1.10
N ILE A 77 -5.12 -5.22 -0.72
CA ILE A 77 -3.81 -4.57 -0.68
C ILE A 77 -2.73 -5.46 -1.29
N ALA A 78 -2.00 -4.96 -2.29
CA ALA A 78 -0.87 -5.68 -2.86
C ALA A 78 0.44 -5.30 -2.15
N ILE A 79 1.20 -6.28 -1.65
CA ILE A 79 2.45 -6.03 -0.91
C ILE A 79 3.65 -6.49 -1.73
N HIS A 80 4.53 -5.55 -2.09
CA HIS A 80 5.85 -5.89 -2.58
C HIS A 80 6.76 -6.19 -1.38
N GLY A 81 7.13 -7.47 -1.20
CA GLY A 81 8.04 -7.94 -0.13
C GLY A 81 9.50 -7.49 -0.26
N ARG A 82 9.74 -6.25 -0.69
CA ARG A 82 11.05 -5.57 -0.66
C ARG A 82 10.86 -4.16 -0.13
N THR A 83 11.81 -3.67 0.65
CA THR A 83 11.84 -2.27 1.12
C THR A 83 12.08 -1.32 -0.06
N ARG A 84 12.00 0.00 0.19
CA ARG A 84 12.26 1.02 -0.83
C ARG A 84 13.63 0.86 -1.52
N ASP A 85 14.65 0.57 -0.71
CA ASP A 85 16.04 0.61 -1.13
C ASP A 85 16.50 -0.71 -1.77
N GLU A 86 15.73 -1.77 -1.54
CA GLU A 86 15.94 -3.08 -2.15
C GLU A 86 15.59 -3.12 -3.65
N ARG A 87 16.50 -3.75 -4.39
CA ARG A 87 16.50 -3.93 -5.85
C ARG A 87 16.18 -5.38 -6.24
N PRO A 88 15.93 -5.70 -7.53
CA PRO A 88 15.54 -7.04 -7.97
C PRO A 88 16.48 -8.17 -7.53
N GLN A 89 17.78 -7.91 -7.37
CA GLN A 89 18.74 -8.90 -6.87
C GLN A 89 18.57 -9.25 -5.38
N HIS A 90 17.89 -8.41 -4.60
CA HIS A 90 17.58 -8.71 -3.21
C HIS A 90 16.41 -9.69 -3.16
N PRO A 91 16.44 -10.69 -2.28
CA PRO A 91 15.34 -11.65 -2.15
C PRO A 91 14.05 -10.96 -1.69
N VAL A 92 12.92 -11.54 -2.06
CA VAL A 92 11.61 -11.13 -1.53
C VAL A 92 11.44 -11.72 -0.14
N LYS A 93 11.01 -10.90 0.82
CA LYS A 93 10.68 -11.31 2.20
C LYS A 93 9.24 -11.80 2.27
N VAL A 94 9.03 -13.08 1.96
CA VAL A 94 7.71 -13.72 1.93
C VAL A 94 7.11 -13.86 3.33
N ASP A 95 7.96 -14.06 4.32
CA ASP A 95 7.63 -14.10 5.75
C ASP A 95 6.91 -12.82 6.21
N VAL A 96 7.36 -11.65 5.75
CA VAL A 96 6.69 -10.37 6.06
C VAL A 96 5.29 -10.30 5.45
N ILE A 97 5.13 -10.78 4.20
CA ILE A 97 3.82 -10.80 3.53
C ILE A 97 2.87 -11.73 4.28
N GLN A 98 3.34 -12.93 4.62
CA GLN A 98 2.56 -13.91 5.39
C GLN A 98 2.15 -13.34 6.75
N TYR A 99 3.09 -12.71 7.47
CA TYR A 99 2.84 -12.09 8.76
C TYR A 99 1.66 -11.10 8.72
N VAL A 100 1.62 -10.25 7.68
CA VAL A 100 0.53 -9.29 7.47
C VAL A 100 -0.77 -9.97 7.05
N ALA A 101 -0.71 -10.89 6.08
CA ALA A 101 -1.89 -11.57 5.53
C ALA A 101 -2.67 -12.36 6.60
N GLU A 102 -1.99 -12.95 7.57
CA GLU A 102 -2.61 -13.67 8.69
C GLU A 102 -3.33 -12.74 9.70
N ARG A 103 -3.11 -11.42 9.63
CA ARG A 103 -3.56 -10.44 10.65
C ARG A 103 -4.56 -9.40 10.14
N ILE A 104 -4.93 -9.44 8.87
CA ILE A 104 -5.93 -8.53 8.30
C ILE A 104 -7.10 -9.29 7.68
N SER A 105 -8.25 -8.63 7.57
CA SER A 105 -9.50 -9.24 7.11
C SER A 105 -9.76 -9.11 5.60
N ILE A 106 -8.90 -8.40 4.87
CA ILE A 106 -9.02 -8.19 3.42
C ILE A 106 -7.97 -9.00 2.67
N PRO A 107 -8.18 -9.33 1.39
CA PRO A 107 -7.16 -9.98 0.55
C PRO A 107 -5.84 -9.20 0.49
N VAL A 108 -4.74 -9.94 0.62
CA VAL A 108 -3.35 -9.52 0.41
C VAL A 108 -2.79 -10.15 -0.86
#